data_AF-A0A2V6PS62-F1
#
_entry.id   AF-A0A2V6PS62-F1
#
_cell.length_a   1.000
_cell.length_b   1.000
_cell.length_c   1.000
_cell.angle_alpha   90.00
_cell.angle_beta   90.00
_cell.angle_gamma   90.00
#
_symmetry.space_group_name_H-M   'P 1'
#
loop_
_entity.id
_entity.type
_entity.pdbx_description
1 polymer ?
#
loop_
_entity_poly.entity_id
_entity_poly.type
_entity_poly.pdbx_seq_one_letter_code
_entity_poly.pdbx_strand_id
1 'polypeptide(L)'
;MFRVRFAVSQNALVREASAASSPGPRWIGLFHVKRVERLEGEVRFITGMCGLVDQCGLVFRHAAPPRTRGKVRLRHLTGNWYHLYDVF
;
A
#
# COMPACT_ATOMS: atom_id res chain seq x y z
N MET A 1 2.83 7.40 14.33
CA MET A 1 3.05 5.94 14.49
C MET A 1 3.17 5.16 13.18
N PHE A 2 2.53 5.58 12.07
CA PHE A 2 2.55 4.86 10.79
C PHE A 2 3.96 4.52 10.25
N ARG A 3 4.87 5.50 10.22
CA ARG A 3 6.25 5.30 9.71
C ARG A 3 7.04 4.25 10.49
N VAL A 4 6.83 4.16 11.81
CA VAL A 4 7.47 3.13 12.67
C VAL A 4 6.92 1.76 12.33
N ARG A 5 5.59 1.62 12.24
CA ARG A 5 4.95 0.36 11.83
C ARG A 5 5.41 -0.09 10.44
N PHE A 6 5.54 0.87 9.52
CA PHE A 6 6.07 0.65 8.18
C PHE A 6 7.51 0.13 8.21
N ALA A 7 8.42 0.81 8.92
CA ALA A 7 9.82 0.41 9.01
C ALA A 7 9.97 -1.02 9.55
N VAL A 8 9.22 -1.38 10.60
CA VAL A 8 9.24 -2.72 11.19
C VAL A 8 8.63 -3.77 10.24
N SER A 9 7.64 -3.39 9.45
CA SER A 9 6.92 -4.32 8.54
C SER A 9 7.51 -4.38 7.14
N GLN A 10 8.54 -3.59 6.82
CA GLN A 10 9.01 -3.37 5.45
C GLN A 10 9.43 -4.69 4.77
N ASN A 11 10.16 -5.56 5.47
CA ASN A 11 10.57 -6.85 4.93
C ASN A 11 9.39 -7.79 4.63
N ALA A 12 8.38 -7.82 5.50
CA ALA A 12 7.16 -8.60 5.28
C ALA A 12 6.38 -8.06 4.07
N LEU A 13 6.25 -6.74 3.97
CA LEU A 13 5.57 -6.07 2.86
C LEU A 13 6.27 -6.29 1.52
N VAL A 14 7.61 -6.26 1.47
CA VAL A 14 8.38 -6.57 0.25
C VAL A 14 8.19 -8.02 -0.18
N ARG A 15 8.28 -8.97 0.76
CA ARG A 15 8.04 -10.39 0.48
C ARG A 15 6.66 -10.61 -0.12
N GLU A 16 5.65 -9.97 0.47
CA GLU A 16 4.29 -10.05 -0.02
C GLU A 16 4.07 -9.34 -1.35
N ALA A 17 4.80 -8.24 -1.62
CA ALA A 17 4.78 -7.60 -2.93
C ALA A 17 5.33 -8.53 -4.02
N SER A 18 6.37 -9.32 -3.72
CA SER A 18 6.96 -10.29 -4.65
C SER A 18 6.20 -11.62 -4.80
N ALA A 19 5.44 -12.04 -3.79
CA ALA A 19 4.74 -13.32 -3.81
C ALA A 19 3.42 -13.26 -4.60
N ALA A 20 2.89 -14.41 -5.04
CA ALA A 20 1.49 -14.49 -5.46
C ALA A 20 0.60 -14.30 -4.21
N SER A 21 0.04 -13.11 -4.04
CA SER A 21 -0.77 -12.80 -2.86
C SER A 21 -2.05 -13.63 -2.85
N SER A 22 -2.32 -14.34 -1.76
CA SER A 22 -3.63 -14.96 -1.52
C SER A 22 -4.70 -13.87 -1.37
N PRO A 23 -5.91 -14.08 -1.92
CA PRO A 23 -7.03 -13.16 -1.75
C PRO A 23 -7.55 -13.20 -0.30
N GLY A 24 -7.88 -12.02 0.24
CA GLY A 24 -8.60 -11.88 1.51
C GLY A 24 -7.87 -11.04 2.57
N PRO A 25 -8.58 -10.67 3.66
CA PRO A 25 -8.02 -9.90 4.77
C PRO A 25 -6.97 -10.70 5.54
N ARG A 26 -5.80 -10.12 5.78
CA ARG A 26 -4.72 -10.74 6.57
C ARG A 26 -3.75 -9.73 7.13
N TRP A 27 -3.00 -10.17 8.14
CA TRP A 27 -1.90 -9.39 8.69
C TRP A 27 -0.64 -9.54 7.83
N ILE A 28 -0.05 -8.41 7.46
CA ILE A 28 1.27 -8.33 6.83
C ILE A 28 2.14 -7.42 7.69
N GLY A 29 3.02 -8.03 8.48
CA GLY A 29 3.70 -7.33 9.57
C GLY A 29 2.70 -6.73 10.56
N LEU A 30 2.77 -5.42 10.78
CA LEU A 30 1.92 -4.66 11.70
C LEU A 30 0.70 -4.02 11.02
N PHE A 31 0.40 -4.41 9.78
CA PHE A 31 -0.75 -3.88 9.04
C PHE A 31 -1.78 -4.97 8.80
N HIS A 32 -3.02 -4.68 9.19
CA HIS A 32 -4.17 -5.50 8.80
C HIS A 32 -4.59 -5.10 7.39
N VAL A 33 -4.17 -5.87 6.40
CA VAL A 33 -4.44 -5.62 4.99
C VAL A 33 -5.76 -6.30 4.63
N LYS A 34 -6.77 -5.51 4.26
CA LYS A 34 -8.08 -6.03 3.82
C LYS A 34 -8.03 -6.60 2.42
N ARG A 35 -7.25 -5.96 1.55
CA ARG A 35 -7.12 -6.34 0.13
C ARG A 35 -5.75 -5.94 -0.39
N VAL A 36 -5.19 -6.79 -1.25
CA VAL A 36 -4.01 -6.48 -2.04
C VAL A 36 -4.45 -6.31 -3.48
N GLU A 37 -4.20 -5.14 -4.07
CA GLU A 37 -4.42 -4.90 -5.49
C GLU A 37 -3.09 -4.93 -6.22
N ARG A 38 -3.02 -5.71 -7.29
CA ARG A 38 -1.86 -5.75 -8.18
C ARG A 38 -2.26 -5.11 -9.49
N LEU A 39 -1.52 -4.10 -9.89
CA LEU A 39 -1.73 -3.31 -11.10
C LEU A 39 -0.41 -3.32 -11.87
N GLU A 40 -0.43 -3.00 -13.16
CA GLU A 40 0.78 -2.95 -13.96
C GLU A 40 1.81 -2.00 -13.33
N GLY A 41 2.90 -2.57 -12.80
CA GLY A 41 3.99 -1.83 -12.16
C GLY A 41 3.75 -1.37 -10.71
N GLU A 42 2.61 -1.68 -10.07
CA GLU A 42 2.39 -1.33 -8.66
C GLU A 42 1.56 -2.36 -7.87
N VAL A 43 1.89 -2.50 -6.58
CA VAL A 43 1.16 -3.32 -5.61
C VAL A 43 0.61 -2.41 -4.51
N ARG A 44 -0.69 -2.46 -4.26
CA ARG A 44 -1.38 -1.68 -3.24
C ARG A 44 -1.87 -2.59 -2.13
N PHE A 45 -1.49 -2.28 -0.90
CA PHE A 45 -1.95 -2.93 0.32
C PHE A 45 -2.98 -2.03 0.99
N ILE A 46 -4.26 -2.36 0.83
CA ILE A 46 -5.37 -1.58 1.39
C ILE A 46 -5.60 -2.02 2.83
N THR A 47 -5.33 -1.15 3.79
CA THR A 47 -5.37 -1.47 5.22
C THR A 47 -6.70 -1.13 5.90
N GLY A 48 -7.51 -0.29 5.27
CA GLY A 48 -8.82 0.13 5.79
C GLY A 48 -9.10 1.59 5.50
N MET A 49 -10.12 2.14 6.15
CA MET A 49 -10.46 3.56 6.05
C MET A 49 -9.59 4.38 7.00
N CYS A 50 -9.13 5.54 6.57
CA CYS A 50 -8.45 6.51 7.42
C CYS A 50 -9.21 7.83 7.42
N GLY A 51 -10.34 7.83 8.13
CA GLY A 51 -11.33 8.91 8.11
C GLY A 51 -12.71 8.34 7.81
N LEU A 52 -13.69 9.23 7.61
CA LEU A 52 -15.06 8.84 7.26
C LEU A 52 -15.21 8.45 5.78
N VAL A 53 -14.34 8.94 4.90
CA VAL A 53 -14.42 8.76 3.44
C VAL A 53 -13.13 8.27 2.79
N ASP A 54 -11.99 8.34 3.47
CA ASP A 54 -10.69 8.09 2.84
C ASP A 54 -10.23 6.64 3.02
N GLN A 55 -9.65 6.03 1.98
CA GLN A 55 -8.96 4.74 2.10
C GLN A 55 -7.47 4.93 2.38
N CYS A 56 -6.95 4.15 3.33
CA CYS A 56 -5.53 4.11 3.65
C CYS A 56 -4.86 2.80 3.26
N GLY A 57 -3.60 2.95 2.87
CA GLY A 57 -2.79 1.80 2.50
C GLY A 57 -1.35 2.13 2.20
N LEU A 58 -0.66 1.12 1.71
CA LEU A 58 0.72 1.21 1.25
C LEU A 58 0.74 0.90 -0.24
N VAL A 59 1.53 1.64 -1.01
CA VAL A 59 1.75 1.37 -2.42
C VAL A 59 3.23 1.11 -2.62
N PHE A 60 3.54 -0.04 -3.22
CA PHE A 60 4.86 -0.36 -3.72
C PHE A 60 4.86 -0.19 -5.24
N ARG A 61 5.77 0.60 -5.78
CA ARG A 61 5.88 0.86 -7.22
C ARG A 61 7.16 0.27 -7.78
N HIS A 62 7.03 -0.70 -8.68
CA HIS A 62 8.17 -1.24 -9.42
C HIS A 62 8.61 -0.29 -10.55
N ALA A 63 7.68 0.50 -11.08
CA ALA A 63 7.93 1.46 -12.16
C ALA A 63 7.35 2.84 -11.84
N ALA A 64 7.82 3.87 -12.56
CA ALA A 64 7.22 5.21 -12.47
C ALA A 64 5.73 5.14 -12.83
N PRO A 65 4.85 5.89 -12.15
CA PRO A 65 3.43 5.83 -12.41
C PRO A 65 3.10 6.26 -13.85
N PRO A 66 2.16 5.60 -14.54
CA PRO A 66 1.56 6.18 -15.72
C PRO A 66 0.93 7.53 -15.32
N ARG A 67 1.12 8.57 -16.16
CA ARG A 67 0.72 9.97 -15.89
C ARG A 67 -0.79 10.15 -15.63
N THR A 68 -1.60 9.12 -15.83
CA THR A 68 -3.05 9.10 -15.85
C THR A 68 -3.64 8.16 -14.79
N ARG A 69 -3.38 8.42 -13.50
CA ARG A 69 -4.23 7.88 -12.43
C ARG A 69 -4.79 9.03 -11.63
N GLY A 70 -6.10 8.95 -11.36
CA GLY A 70 -6.96 10.01 -10.83
C GLY A 70 -6.54 10.53 -9.44
N LYS A 71 -7.48 11.14 -8.71
CA LYS A 71 -7.29 11.92 -7.47
C LYS A 71 -6.67 11.19 -6.26
N VAL A 72 -5.95 10.10 -6.45
CA VAL A 72 -5.26 9.34 -5.40
C VAL A 72 -4.07 10.16 -4.88
N ARG A 73 -4.11 10.55 -3.60
CA ARG A 73 -2.99 11.25 -2.96
C ARG A 73 -1.98 10.22 -2.44
N LEU A 74 -0.80 10.23 -3.03
CA LEU A 74 0.31 9.39 -2.59
C LEU A 74 1.38 10.25 -1.93
N ARG A 75 1.75 9.87 -0.71
CA ARG A 75 2.89 10.48 -0.01
C ARG A 75 4.07 9.53 -0.03
N HIS A 76 5.19 9.97 -0.62
CA HIS A 76 6.42 9.17 -0.60
C HIS A 76 6.87 8.86 0.83
N LEU A 77 7.29 7.62 1.06
CA LEU A 77 7.82 7.14 2.34
C LEU A 77 9.34 6.93 2.25
N THR A 78 9.74 5.95 1.45
CA THR A 78 11.15 5.59 1.23
C THR A 78 11.26 4.65 0.03
N GLY A 79 12.32 4.79 -0.77
CA GLY A 79 12.53 3.99 -1.98
C GLY A 79 11.27 3.97 -2.86
N ASN A 80 10.78 2.77 -3.15
CA ASN A 80 9.60 2.54 -3.97
C ASN A 80 8.27 2.50 -3.19
N TRP A 81 8.28 2.92 -1.93
CA TRP A 81 7.11 2.89 -1.05
C TRP A 81 6.45 4.26 -0.91
N TYR A 82 5.12 4.24 -0.99
CA TYR A 82 4.25 5.40 -0.84
C TYR A 82 3.12 5.05 0.12
N HIS A 83 2.68 6.04 0.89
CA HIS A 83 1.46 5.98 1.68
C HIS A 83 0.30 6.42 0.79
N LEU A 84 -0.71 5.56 0.67
CA LEU A 84 -1.98 5.84 0.04
C LEU A 84 -2.90 6.61 0.98
N TYR A 85 -3.32 7.79 0.54
CA TYR A 85 -4.47 8.53 1.06
C TYR A 85 -5.44 8.69 -0.11
N ASP A 86 -6.44 7.84 -0.19
CA ASP A 86 -7.50 8.03 -1.18
C ASP A 86 -8.46 9.09 -0.67
N VAL A 87 -8.67 10.17 -1.41
CA VAL A 87 -9.67 11.20 -1.08
C VAL A 87 -10.76 11.07 -2.13
N PHE A 88 -11.91 10.51 -1.73
CA PHE A 88 -13.08 10.42 -2.60
C PHE A 88 -13.54 11.81 -3.06
#